data_AF-A0AAP2JX87-F1
#
_entry.id   AF-A0AAP2JX87-F1
#
_cell.length_a   1.000
_cell.length_b   1.000
_cell.length_c   1.000
_cell.angle_alpha   90.00
_cell.angle_beta   90.00
_cell.angle_gamma   90.00
#
_symmetry.space_group_name_H-M   'P 1'
#
loop_
_entity.id
_entity.type
_entity.pdbx_description
1 polymer ?
#
loop_
_entity_poly.entity_id
_entity_poly.type
_entity_poly.pdbx_seq_one_letter_code
_entity_poly.pdbx_strand_id
1 'polypeptide(L)' 'MKLTAIDHVHVYVDGLDDAIKWYKDILFFEVTPKFKFWFDLGGPLVINNNDVHLPLFKRTIKILVTQSLLA' A
#
# COMPACT_ATOMS: atom_id res chain seq x y z
N MET A 1 -28.22 1.20 -10.85
CA MET A 1 -27.38 0.46 -9.90
C MET A 1 -26.95 1.40 -8.78
N LYS A 2 -26.79 0.89 -7.55
CA LYS A 2 -26.30 1.65 -6.38
C LYS A 2 -25.04 0.97 -5.85
N LEU A 3 -24.08 1.77 -5.36
CA LEU A 3 -22.93 1.24 -4.64
C LEU A 3 -23.40 0.68 -3.29
N THR A 4 -22.97 -0.53 -2.95
CA THR A 4 -23.39 -1.24 -1.74
C THR A 4 -22.27 -1.37 -0.70
N ALA A 5 -21.01 -1.30 -1.13
CA ALA A 5 -19.84 -1.44 -0.27
C ALA A 5 -18.60 -0.81 -0.90
N ILE A 6 -17.58 -0.60 -0.08
CA ILE A 6 -16.21 -0.31 -0.50
C ILE A 6 -15.50 -1.65 -0.67
N ASP A 7 -14.88 -1.87 -1.82
CA ASP A 7 -14.12 -3.09 -2.10
C ASP A 7 -12.74 -3.07 -1.42
N HIS A 8 -12.01 -1.96 -1.53
CA HIS A 8 -10.70 -1.76 -0.93
C HIS A 8 -10.36 -0.27 -0.77
N VAL A 9 -9.33 0.01 0.03
CA VAL A 9 -8.77 1.37 0.20
C VAL A 9 -7.26 1.34 -0.04
N HIS A 10 -6.77 2.16 -0.97
CA HIS A 10 -5.33 2.32 -1.20
C HIS A 10 -4.73 3.21 -0.11
N VAL A 11 -3.62 2.75 0.48
CA VAL A 11 -2.94 3.47 1.56
C VAL A 11 -1.48 3.69 1.19
N TYR A 12 -1.03 4.94 1.26
CA TYR A 12 0.36 5.31 1.07
C TYR A 12 1.06 5.42 2.41
N VAL A 13 2.10 4.62 2.61
CA VAL A 13 2.87 4.51 3.86
C VAL A 13 4.34 4.82 3.60
N ASP A 14 5.05 5.35 4.60
CA ASP A 14 6.47 5.69 4.44
C ASP A 14 7.37 4.44 4.56
N GLY A 15 6.99 3.50 5.44
CA GLY A 15 7.64 2.20 5.64
C GLY A 15 6.64 1.06 5.60
N LEU A 16 6.90 0.04 4.77
CA LEU A 16 6.01 -1.12 4.66
C LEU A 16 6.08 -1.99 5.93
N ASP A 17 7.27 -2.26 6.45
CA ASP A 17 7.46 -3.15 7.61
C ASP A 17 6.76 -2.59 8.86
N ASP A 18 6.95 -1.29 9.13
CA ASP A 18 6.29 -0.59 10.24
C ASP A 18 4.77 -0.59 10.08
N ALA A 19 4.28 -0.35 8.86
CA ALA A 19 2.84 -0.36 8.58
C ALA A 19 2.23 -1.74 8.78
N ILE A 20 2.85 -2.81 8.24
CA ILE A 20 2.38 -4.19 8.40
C ILE A 20 2.31 -4.54 9.89
N LYS A 21 3.37 -4.21 10.64
CA LYS A 21 3.40 -4.47 12.08
C LYS A 21 2.27 -3.74 12.80
N TRP A 22 2.07 -2.46 12.53
CA TRP A 22 1.01 -1.67 13.17
C TRP A 22 -0.39 -2.20 12.84
N TYR A 23 -0.67 -2.44 11.55
CA TYR A 23 -1.98 -2.96 11.12
C TYR A 23 -2.27 -4.36 11.66
N LYS A 24 -1.24 -5.20 11.79
CA LYS A 24 -1.34 -6.50 12.44
C LYS A 24 -1.65 -6.38 13.93
N ASP A 25 -0.89 -5.57 14.65
CA ASP A 25 -0.97 -5.51 16.11
C ASP A 25 -2.25 -4.83 16.61
N ILE A 26 -2.75 -3.81 15.90
CA ILE A 26 -3.90 -3.01 16.33
C ILE A 26 -5.21 -3.50 15.72
N LEU A 27 -5.19 -3.92 14.45
CA LEU A 27 -6.40 -4.21 13.67
C LEU A 27 -6.43 -5.65 13.13
N PHE A 28 -5.46 -6.49 13.50
CA PHE A 28 -5.40 -7.91 13.14
C PHE A 28 -5.38 -8.17 11.63
N PHE A 29 -4.79 -7.26 10.86
CA PHE A 29 -4.54 -7.50 9.43
C PHE A 29 -3.36 -8.43 9.22
N GLU A 30 -3.42 -9.23 8.16
CA GLU A 30 -2.32 -10.09 7.72
C GLU A 30 -1.98 -9.85 6.26
N VAL A 31 -0.73 -10.15 5.86
CA VAL A 31 -0.33 -10.12 4.46
C VAL A 31 -1.10 -11.19 3.70
N THR A 32 -1.74 -10.81 2.60
CA THR A 32 -2.60 -11.71 1.83
C THR A 32 -1.77 -12.49 0.80
N PRO A 33 -1.45 -13.79 1.01
CA PRO A 33 -0.46 -14.49 0.17
C PRO A 33 -0.90 -14.62 -1.30
N LYS A 34 -2.22 -14.70 -1.54
CA LYS A 34 -2.80 -14.79 -2.91
C LYS A 34 -2.44 -13.59 -3.80
N PHE A 35 -2.07 -12.44 -3.22
CA PHE A 35 -1.72 -11.23 -3.96
C PHE A 35 -0.22 -10.91 -3.94
N LYS A 36 0.61 -11.78 -3.37
CA LYS A 36 2.07 -11.54 -3.28
C LYS A 36 2.70 -11.28 -4.64
N PHE A 37 2.22 -11.95 -5.69
CA PHE A 37 2.75 -11.78 -7.05
C PHE A 37 2.61 -10.33 -7.58
N TRP A 38 1.59 -9.57 -7.15
CA TRP A 38 1.48 -8.16 -7.52
C TRP A 38 2.58 -7.33 -6.89
N PHE A 39 2.89 -7.58 -5.61
CA PHE A 39 3.99 -6.91 -4.93
C PHE A 39 5.34 -7.21 -5.58
N ASP A 40 5.57 -8.47 -5.95
CA ASP A 40 6.81 -8.91 -6.61
C ASP A 40 7.02 -8.25 -8.00
N LEU A 41 5.93 -7.81 -8.65
CA LEU A 41 5.96 -7.07 -9.92
C LEU A 41 6.04 -5.54 -9.73
N GLY A 42 6.24 -5.05 -8.50
CA GLY A 42 6.31 -3.62 -8.18
C GLY A 42 4.95 -2.97 -7.85
N GLY A 43 3.90 -3.78 -7.70
CA GLY A 43 2.59 -3.36 -7.21
C GLY A 43 2.54 -3.20 -5.68
N PRO A 44 1.35 -2.94 -5.11
CA PRO A 44 1.20 -2.78 -3.66
C PRO A 44 1.33 -4.11 -2.92
N LEU A 45 1.73 -4.03 -1.65
CA LEU A 45 1.59 -5.15 -0.74
C LEU A 45 0.16 -5.16 -0.19
N VAL A 46 -0.60 -6.21 -0.47
CA VAL A 46 -1.98 -6.31 0.03
C VAL A 46 -1.99 -6.98 1.39
N ILE A 47 -2.62 -6.31 2.36
CA ILE A 47 -3.01 -6.89 3.65
C ILE A 47 -4.53 -6.97 3.73
N ASN A 48 -5.06 -7.94 4.47
CA ASN A 48 -6.50 -8.06 4.68
C ASN A 48 -6.85 -8.49 6.11
N ASN A 49 -8.05 -8.13 6.53
CA ASN A 49 -8.75 -8.72 7.66
C ASN A 49 -10.18 -9.02 7.21
N ASN A 50 -10.52 -10.31 7.06
CA ASN A 50 -11.73 -10.77 6.39
C ASN A 50 -11.87 -10.12 5.00
N ASP A 51 -13.00 -9.46 4.73
CA ASP A 51 -13.31 -8.81 3.45
C ASP A 51 -12.72 -7.40 3.31
N VAL A 52 -12.08 -6.86 4.35
CA VAL A 52 -11.43 -5.54 4.28
C VAL A 52 -10.03 -5.70 3.71
N HIS A 53 -9.79 -5.08 2.55
CA HIS A 53 -8.52 -5.16 1.83
C HIS A 53 -7.83 -3.79 1.78
N LEU A 54 -6.55 -3.76 2.14
CA LEU A 54 -5.70 -2.58 2.06
C LEU A 54 -4.46 -2.87 1.20
N PRO A 55 -4.43 -2.39 -0.05
CA PRO A 55 -3.20 -2.31 -0.83
C PRO A 55 -2.29 -1.18 -0.30
N LEU A 56 -1.13 -1.56 0.24
CA LEU A 56 -0.13 -0.64 0.77
C LEU A 56 0.89 -0.25 -0.30
N PHE A 57 1.02 1.04 -0.54
CA PHE A 57 2.03 1.62 -1.42
C PHE A 57 3.10 2.32 -0.59
N LYS A 58 4.38 2.00 -0.82
CA LYS A 58 5.46 2.79 -0.26
C LYS A 58 5.50 4.15 -0.95
N ARG A 59 5.43 5.23 -0.17
CA ARG A 59 5.54 6.60 -0.69
C ARG A 59 6.88 6.79 -1.37
N THR A 60 6.87 7.22 -2.62
CA THR A 60 8.08 7.66 -3.32
C THR A 60 8.12 9.17 -3.29
N ILE A 61 9.15 9.73 -2.64
CA ILE A 61 9.43 11.16 -2.75
C ILE A 61 10.19 11.35 -4.06
N LYS A 62 9.54 11.94 -5.07
CA LYS A 62 10.28 12.49 -6.21
C LYS A 62 10.96 13.77 -5.72
N ILE A 63 12.25 13.68 -5.39
CA ILE A 63 13.07 14.89 -5.26
C ILE A 63 13.16 15.47 -6.67
N LEU A 64 12.46 16.57 -6.92
CA LEU A 64 12.63 17.36 -8.13
C LEU A 64 14.01 18.00 -8.06
N VAL A 65 15.01 17.35 -8.67
CA VAL A 65 16.27 18.03 -8.96
C VAL A 65 15.97 18.96 -10.12
N THR A 66 15.72 20.24 -9.83
CA THR A 66 15.79 21.28 -10.85
C THR A 66 17.22 21.33 -11.36
N GLN A 67 17.50 20.72 -12.52
CA GLN A 67 18.69 21.04 -13.27
C GLN A 67 18.58 22.52 -13.65
N SER A 68 19.30 23.38 -12.93
CA SER A 68 19.67 24.68 -13.48
C SER A 68 20.61 24.41 -14.64
N LEU A 69 20.08 24.44 -15.85
CA LEU A 69 20.86 24.66 -17.06
C LEU A 69 21.57 26.01 -16.86
N LEU A 70 22.85 25.95 -16.47
CA LEU A 70 23.74 27.09 -16.65
C LEU A 70 24.01 27.21 -18.15
N ALA A 71 23.69 28.41 -18.65
CA ALA A 71 23.94 28.91 -19.98
C ALA A 71 25.42 28.87 -20.37
#